data_AF-A0A352IMW7-F1
#
_entry.id   AF-A0A352IMW7-F1
#
_cell.length_a   1.000
_cell.length_b   1.000
_cell.length_c   1.000
_cell.angle_alpha   90.00
_cell.angle_beta   90.00
_cell.angle_gamma   90.00
#
_symmetry.space_group_name_H-M   'P 1'
#
loop_
_entity.id
_entity.type
_entity.pdbx_description
1 polymer ?
#
loop_
_entity_poly.entity_id
_entity_poly.type
_entity_poly.pdbx_seq_one_letter_code
_entity_poly.pdbx_strand_id
1 'polypeptide(L)'
;KGVNRNSCAGTSEDVWIDGNRIKFFSWTGRGVWTNAFDITDPFLGITSLAFGSEPNDGLVGVCSTMMGRVIGTHYDMNHVDAINHLLGARSLWTNPVTLYRTQANRLKNRGL
;
A
#
# COMPACT_ATOMS: atom_id res chain seq x y z
N LYS A 1 -7.38 -15.34 5.43
CA LYS A 1 -7.43 -15.89 4.05
C LYS A 1 -6.84 -14.84 3.11
N GLY A 2 -6.15 -15.22 2.03
CA GLY A 2 -5.57 -14.23 1.09
C GLY A 2 -4.30 -13.51 1.57
N VAL A 3 -3.67 -13.96 2.66
CA VAL A 3 -2.39 -13.41 3.15
C VAL A 3 -1.43 -14.58 3.34
N ASN A 4 -0.17 -14.40 2.94
CA ASN A 4 0.87 -15.38 3.15
C ASN A 4 1.52 -15.15 4.51
N ARG A 5 1.38 -16.12 5.43
CA ARG A 5 1.95 -16.01 6.79
C ARG A 5 3.42 -16.44 6.87
N ASN A 6 3.91 -17.12 5.84
CA ASN A 6 5.20 -17.81 5.86
C ASN A 6 6.22 -17.13 4.95
N SER A 7 5.80 -16.24 4.06
CA SER A 7 6.70 -15.47 3.22
C SER A 7 6.17 -14.08 2.90
N CYS A 8 7.10 -13.16 2.63
CA CYS A 8 6.82 -11.80 2.16
C CYS A 8 6.41 -11.82 0.68
N ALA A 9 5.24 -12.38 0.40
CA ALA A 9 4.71 -12.52 -0.95
C ALA A 9 3.19 -12.40 -0.97
N GLY A 10 2.65 -11.91 -2.09
CA GLY A 10 1.22 -11.98 -2.38
C GLY A 10 0.72 -13.42 -2.48
N THR A 11 -0.60 -13.57 -2.53
CA THR A 11 -1.28 -14.85 -2.76
C THR A 11 -2.09 -14.79 -4.06
N SER A 12 -2.92 -15.81 -4.30
CA SER A 12 -3.89 -15.79 -5.41
C SER A 12 -4.79 -14.55 -5.37
N GLU A 13 -5.11 -14.02 -6.55
CA GLU A 13 -6.15 -12.98 -6.75
C GLU A 13 -7.52 -13.52 -6.32
N ASP A 14 -7.83 -14.76 -6.72
CA ASP A 14 -9.11 -15.40 -6.46
C ASP A 14 -9.03 -16.21 -5.16
N VAL A 15 -9.92 -15.89 -4.21
CA VAL A 15 -10.07 -16.60 -2.93
C VAL A 15 -11.53 -16.96 -2.72
N TRP A 16 -11.79 -18.22 -2.37
CA TRP A 16 -13.15 -18.71 -2.13
C TRP A 16 -13.52 -18.61 -0.65
N ILE A 17 -14.63 -17.92 -0.38
CA ILE A 17 -15.19 -17.74 0.97
C ILE A 17 -16.67 -18.09 0.87
N ASP A 18 -17.06 -19.16 1.58
CA ASP A 18 -18.45 -19.63 1.67
C ASP A 18 -19.14 -19.81 0.31
N GLY A 19 -18.42 -20.42 -0.63
CA GLY A 19 -18.89 -20.66 -2.01
C GLY A 19 -18.82 -19.45 -2.94
N ASN A 20 -18.45 -18.27 -2.44
CA ASN A 20 -18.32 -17.06 -3.24
C ASN A 20 -16.86 -16.81 -3.62
N ARG A 21 -16.62 -16.45 -4.89
CA ARG A 21 -15.30 -16.05 -5.39
C ARG A 21 -15.07 -14.56 -5.09
N ILE A 22 -14.12 -14.26 -4.22
CA ILE A 22 -13.74 -12.90 -3.82
C ILE A 22 -12.36 -12.59 -4.37
N LYS A 23 -12.23 -11.43 -5.03
CA LYS A 23 -10.96 -10.96 -5.59
C LYS A 23 -10.22 -10.09 -4.58
N PHE A 24 -9.04 -10.52 -4.13
CA PHE A 24 -8.18 -9.74 -3.25
C PHE A 24 -7.06 -9.06 -4.02
N PHE A 25 -6.85 -7.78 -3.73
CA PHE A 25 -5.76 -6.97 -4.24
C PHE A 25 -5.15 -6.16 -3.10
N SER A 26 -3.87 -5.84 -3.20
CA SER A 26 -3.23 -4.88 -2.31
C SER A 26 -2.14 -4.09 -3.03
N TRP A 27 -1.78 -2.94 -2.46
CA TRP A 27 -0.60 -2.18 -2.82
C TRP A 27 -0.11 -1.45 -1.57
N THR A 28 1.17 -1.03 -1.58
CA THR A 28 1.72 -0.21 -0.50
C THR A 28 2.85 0.69 -1.00
N GLY A 29 3.17 1.70 -0.21
CA GLY A 29 4.39 2.48 -0.36
C GLY A 29 5.56 1.93 0.44
N ARG A 30 6.76 2.39 0.11
CA ARG A 30 8.01 2.13 0.87
C ARG A 30 8.84 3.39 1.08
N GLY A 31 8.25 4.57 0.86
CA GLY A 31 8.91 5.86 0.89
C GLY A 31 8.45 6.67 2.10
N VAL A 32 9.24 6.67 3.17
CA VAL A 32 8.89 7.35 4.44
C VAL A 32 9.11 8.87 4.38
N TRP A 33 10.04 9.33 3.53
CA TRP A 33 10.35 10.74 3.34
C TRP A 33 9.77 11.24 2.03
N THR A 34 8.86 12.20 2.09
CA THR A 34 8.15 12.67 0.90
C THR A 34 8.20 14.19 0.74
N ASN A 35 8.21 14.98 1.83
CA ASN A 35 8.40 16.43 1.72
C ASN A 35 8.83 17.10 3.06
N ALA A 36 9.74 18.07 2.99
CA ALA A 36 10.19 18.84 4.17
C ALA A 36 9.10 19.73 4.81
N PHE A 37 7.97 19.91 4.13
CA PHE A 37 6.80 20.68 4.59
C PHE A 37 5.67 19.80 5.15
N ASP A 38 5.81 18.47 5.13
CA ASP A 38 4.85 17.59 5.77
C ASP A 38 5.23 17.39 7.25
N ILE A 39 4.39 17.92 8.16
CA ILE A 39 4.59 17.82 9.62
C ILE A 39 4.49 16.36 10.11
N THR A 40 3.94 15.46 9.30
CA THR A 40 3.81 14.03 9.63
C THR A 40 5.06 13.21 9.30
N ASP A 41 5.91 13.67 8.36
CA ASP A 41 7.15 12.98 7.96
C ASP A 41 8.12 12.75 9.12
N PRO A 42 8.36 13.69 10.07
CA PRO A 42 9.20 13.44 11.24
C PRO A 42 8.64 12.35 12.15
N PHE A 43 7.32 12.29 12.32
CA PHE A 43 6.67 11.26 13.14
C PHE A 43 6.78 9.89 12.47
N LEU A 44 6.46 9.82 11.17
CA LEU A 44 6.57 8.60 10.37
C LEU A 44 8.02 8.12 10.22
N GLY A 45 8.97 9.05 10.17
CA GLY A 45 10.40 8.78 10.25
C GLY A 45 10.79 8.12 11.57
N ILE A 46 10.31 8.62 12.71
CA ILE A 46 10.58 8.02 14.03
C ILE A 46 9.95 6.63 14.14
N THR A 47 8.68 6.46 13.73
CA THR A 47 8.00 5.16 13.80
C THR A 47 8.60 4.16 12.83
N SER A 48 9.14 4.61 11.68
CA SER A 48 9.86 3.74 10.74
C SER A 48 11.10 3.09 11.37
N LEU A 49 11.74 3.72 12.37
CA LEU A 49 12.91 3.16 13.06
C LEU A 49 12.57 1.86 13.80
N ALA A 50 11.31 1.69 14.23
CA ALA A 50 10.86 0.46 14.87
C ALA A 50 10.88 -0.76 13.93
N PHE A 51 10.90 -0.52 12.61
CA PHE A 51 10.97 -1.55 11.57
C PHE A 51 12.41 -1.91 11.18
N GLY A 52 13.43 -1.25 11.76
CA GLY A 52 14.84 -1.53 11.49
C GLY A 52 15.18 -1.35 10.01
N SER A 53 15.56 -2.45 9.34
CA SER A 53 15.87 -2.46 7.89
C SER A 53 14.71 -2.92 7.01
N GLU A 54 13.54 -3.23 7.59
CA GLU A 54 12.38 -3.65 6.82
C GLU A 54 11.79 -2.45 6.06
N PRO A 55 11.59 -2.55 4.73
CA PRO A 55 10.87 -1.53 3.97
C PRO A 55 9.47 -1.33 4.56
N ASN A 56 9.10 -0.08 4.83
CA ASN A 56 7.82 0.28 5.45
C ASN A 56 7.36 1.66 4.95
N ASP A 57 6.10 1.97 5.16
CA ASP A 57 5.49 3.26 4.83
C ASP A 57 5.49 4.25 6.03
N GLY A 58 6.23 3.93 7.09
CA GLY A 58 6.26 4.67 8.36
C GLY A 58 5.43 4.02 9.46
N LEU A 59 4.38 3.26 9.14
CA LEU A 59 3.51 2.60 10.14
C LEU A 59 3.29 1.11 9.89
N VAL A 60 3.45 0.65 8.65
CA VAL A 60 3.23 -0.74 8.27
C VAL A 60 4.38 -1.22 7.38
N GLY A 61 4.97 -2.35 7.77
CA GLY A 61 5.97 -3.05 6.97
C GLY A 61 5.39 -3.55 5.66
N VAL A 62 6.17 -3.47 4.58
CA VAL A 62 5.73 -3.83 3.22
C VAL A 62 5.20 -5.26 3.17
N CYS A 63 5.84 -6.20 3.86
CA CYS A 63 5.40 -7.60 3.90
C CYS A 63 4.02 -7.77 4.53
N SER A 64 3.72 -6.98 5.57
CA SER A 64 2.42 -7.01 6.27
C SER A 64 1.25 -6.55 5.39
N THR A 65 1.53 -5.74 4.35
CA THR A 65 0.51 -5.21 3.43
C THR A 65 0.16 -6.15 2.27
N MET A 66 0.89 -7.26 2.10
CA MET A 66 0.70 -8.15 0.96
C MET A 66 -0.53 -9.05 1.16
N MET A 67 -1.59 -8.73 0.43
CA MET A 67 -2.85 -9.48 0.45
C MET A 67 -3.34 -9.72 -0.98
N GLY A 68 -3.63 -10.98 -1.30
CA GLY A 68 -4.08 -11.37 -2.64
C GLY A 68 -3.06 -10.98 -3.70
N ARG A 69 -3.57 -10.46 -4.82
CA ARG A 69 -2.73 -9.95 -5.91
C ARG A 69 -2.14 -8.60 -5.55
N VAL A 70 -0.85 -8.60 -5.24
CA VAL A 70 -0.06 -7.39 -4.99
C VAL A 70 0.15 -6.64 -6.31
N ILE A 71 -0.39 -5.43 -6.39
CA ILE A 71 -0.33 -4.55 -7.57
C ILE A 71 1.03 -3.84 -7.63
N GLY A 72 1.57 -3.47 -6.48
CA GLY A 72 2.87 -2.83 -6.36
C GLY A 72 3.18 -2.45 -4.91
N THR A 73 4.44 -2.56 -4.52
CA THR A 73 4.97 -2.19 -3.21
C THR A 73 6.07 -1.13 -3.28
N HIS A 74 6.36 -0.65 -4.51
CA HIS A 74 7.48 0.23 -4.81
C HIS A 74 7.07 1.70 -4.89
N TYR A 75 5.86 2.05 -4.44
CA TYR A 75 5.37 3.42 -4.53
C TYR A 75 6.11 4.31 -3.52
N ASP A 76 6.54 5.49 -3.97
CA ASP A 76 7.12 6.52 -3.10
C ASP A 76 5.96 7.25 -2.42
N MET A 77 5.37 6.59 -1.42
CA MET A 77 4.29 7.05 -0.57
C MET A 77 4.59 6.65 0.88
N ASN A 78 4.37 7.56 1.82
CA ASN A 78 4.26 7.24 3.24
C ASN A 78 2.81 6.78 3.57
N HIS A 79 2.52 6.35 4.80
CA HIS A 79 1.20 5.83 5.18
C HIS A 79 0.07 6.85 5.03
N VAL A 80 0.37 8.14 5.20
CA VAL A 80 -0.60 9.24 5.20
C VAL A 80 -0.83 9.77 3.77
N ASP A 81 0.18 9.68 2.91
CA ASP A 81 0.11 9.89 1.46
C ASP A 81 -0.80 8.88 0.77
N ALA A 82 -0.85 7.64 1.26
CA ALA A 82 -1.71 6.59 0.72
C ALA A 82 -3.20 6.97 0.73
N ILE A 83 -3.59 7.92 1.61
CA ILE A 83 -4.94 8.49 1.71
C ILE A 83 -5.01 9.97 1.30
N ASN A 84 -3.96 10.51 0.65
CA ASN A 84 -3.87 11.90 0.21
C ASN A 84 -3.98 12.94 1.35
N HIS A 85 -3.55 12.56 2.56
CA HIS A 85 -3.30 13.48 3.66
C HIS A 85 -1.81 13.81 3.74
N LEU A 86 -1.40 15.00 4.22
CA LEU A 86 -2.22 16.10 4.73
C LEU A 86 -2.57 17.11 3.61
N LEU A 87 -3.86 17.34 3.34
CA LEU A 87 -4.34 18.35 2.38
C LEU A 87 -3.74 18.24 0.97
N GLY A 88 -3.29 17.05 0.54
CA GLY A 88 -2.61 16.87 -0.74
C GLY A 88 -1.16 17.37 -0.78
N ALA A 89 -0.58 17.74 0.36
CA ALA A 89 0.87 17.73 0.53
C ALA A 89 1.29 16.26 0.49
N ARG A 90 1.88 15.87 -0.64
CA ARG A 90 2.30 14.50 -0.93
C ARG A 90 3.65 14.51 -1.61
N SER A 91 4.28 13.34 -1.70
CA SER A 91 5.40 13.13 -2.63
C SER A 91 5.06 13.67 -4.02
N LEU A 92 5.95 14.50 -4.59
CA LEU A 92 5.82 15.05 -5.95
C LEU A 92 5.70 13.96 -7.03
N TRP A 93 6.16 12.75 -6.73
CA TRP A 93 6.41 11.69 -7.71
C TRP A 93 5.27 10.67 -7.80
N THR A 94 4.40 10.54 -6.79
CA THR A 94 3.32 9.55 -6.80
C THR A 94 1.96 10.16 -6.52
N ASN A 95 1.00 9.97 -7.44
CA ASN A 95 -0.37 10.45 -7.28
C ASN A 95 -1.31 9.31 -6.85
N PRO A 96 -1.78 9.28 -5.59
CA PRO A 96 -2.67 8.23 -5.10
C PRO A 96 -3.98 8.17 -5.90
N VAL A 97 -4.47 9.30 -6.40
CA VAL A 97 -5.70 9.37 -7.21
C VAL A 97 -5.59 8.53 -8.49
N THR A 98 -4.44 8.58 -9.17
CA THR A 98 -4.21 7.76 -10.38
C THR A 98 -4.21 6.27 -10.07
N LEU A 99 -3.68 5.91 -8.90
CA LEU A 99 -3.60 4.52 -8.45
C LEU A 99 -5.00 3.95 -8.18
N TYR A 100 -5.84 4.68 -7.46
CA TYR A 100 -7.25 4.31 -7.26
C TYR A 100 -8.04 4.24 -8.57
N ARG A 101 -7.87 5.21 -9.48
CA ARG A 101 -8.51 5.17 -10.82
C ARG A 101 -8.11 3.94 -11.63
N THR A 102 -6.82 3.59 -11.59
CA THR A 102 -6.29 2.40 -12.27
C THR A 102 -6.85 1.13 -11.66
N GLN A 103 -6.99 1.08 -10.33
CA GLN A 103 -7.64 -0.04 -9.65
C GLN A 103 -9.11 -0.17 -10.03
N ALA A 104 -9.87 0.93 -10.10
CA ALA A 104 -11.27 0.88 -10.55
C ALA A 104 -11.40 0.33 -11.98
N ASN A 105 -10.54 0.79 -12.91
CA ASN A 105 -10.49 0.24 -14.26
C ASN A 105 -10.09 -1.25 -14.28
N ARG A 106 -9.19 -1.68 -13.38
CA ARG A 106 -8.84 -3.09 -13.22
C ARG A 106 -10.04 -3.92 -12.80
N LEU A 107 -10.84 -3.45 -11.84
CA LEU A 107 -12.06 -4.11 -11.38
C LEU A 107 -13.11 -4.19 -12.50
N LYS A 108 -13.34 -3.08 -13.21
CA LYS A 108 -14.22 -3.04 -14.38
C LYS A 108 -13.85 -4.09 -15.43
N ASN A 109 -12.55 -4.20 -15.75
CA ASN A 109 -12.03 -5.20 -16.70
C ASN A 109 -12.08 -6.64 -16.18
N ARG A 110 -12.48 -6.85 -14.92
CA ARG A 110 -12.75 -8.16 -14.31
C ARG A 110 -14.24 -8.45 -14.18
N GLY A 111 -15.11 -7.55 -14.65
CA GLY A 111 -16.56 -7.67 -14.54
C GLY A 111 -17.09 -7.35 -13.14
N LEU A 112 -16.36 -6.53 -12.38
CA LEU A 112 -16.75 -6.03 -11.06
C LEU A 112 -17.00 -4.51 -11.10
#